data_AF-A0A7L4DHI3-F1
#
_entry.id   AF-A0A7L4DHI3-F1
#
_cell.length_a   1.000
_cell.length_b   1.000
_cell.length_c   1.000
_cell.angle_alpha   90.00
_cell.angle_beta   90.00
_cell.angle_gamma   90.00
#
_symmetry.space_group_name_H-M   'P 1'
#
loop_
_entity.id
_entity.type
_entity.pdbx_description
1 polymer ?
#
loop_
_entity_poly.entity_id
_entity_poly.type
_entity_poly.pdbx_seq_one_letter_code
_entity_poly.pdbx_strand_id
1 'polypeptide(L)' 'QVPENPHSEYGLTENVERIVENEKINAEKTSKQKVDLQSLPTRAYLDQTVVPILLQGLAVLAKER' A
#
# COMPACT_ATOMS: atom_id res chain seq x y z
N GLN A 1 -14.89 -16.14 -13.22
CA GLN A 1 -14.53 -14.80 -13.72
C GLN A 1 -13.40 -14.30 -12.82
N VAL A 2 -12.17 -14.16 -13.33
CA VAL A 2 -11.12 -13.46 -12.57
C VAL A 2 -11.59 -12.01 -12.49
N PRO A 3 -11.72 -11.39 -11.31
CA PRO A 3 -12.09 -9.98 -11.24
C PRO A 3 -11.00 -9.21 -11.96
N GLU A 4 -11.36 -8.60 -13.09
CA GLU A 4 -10.44 -7.75 -13.84
C GLU A 4 -9.99 -6.66 -12.88
N ASN A 5 -8.68 -6.56 -12.64
CA ASN A 5 -8.13 -5.60 -11.71
C ASN A 5 -8.50 -4.19 -12.24
N PRO A 6 -9.29 -3.38 -11.52
CA PRO A 6 -9.80 -2.10 -12.02
C PRO A 6 -8.70 -1.08 -12.33
N HIS A 7 -7.45 -1.38 -11.98
CA HIS A 7 -6.28 -0.56 -12.30
C HIS A 7 -5.60 -0.94 -13.65
N SER A 8 -6.07 -2.01 -14.31
CA SER A 8 -5.56 -2.50 -15.61
C SER A 8 -5.74 -1.47 -16.72
N GLU A 9 -6.86 -0.75 -16.72
CA GLU A 9 -7.21 0.26 -17.74
C GLU A 9 -6.24 1.45 -17.76
N TYR A 10 -5.58 1.74 -16.63
CA TYR A 10 -4.70 2.90 -16.47
C TYR A 10 -3.22 2.59 -16.72
N GLY A 11 -2.86 1.36 -17.09
CA GLY A 11 -1.46 0.95 -17.27
C GLY A 11 -0.61 1.05 -15.98
N LEU A 12 -1.28 1.16 -14.82
CA LEU A 12 -0.65 1.33 -13.52
C LEU A 12 -0.27 0.01 -12.84
N THR A 13 -0.65 -1.13 -13.44
CA THR A 13 -0.52 -2.46 -12.83
C THR A 13 0.91 -2.80 -12.46
N GLU A 14 1.88 -2.59 -13.35
CA GLU A 14 3.28 -2.94 -13.10
C GLU A 14 3.93 -2.09 -11.99
N ASN A 15 3.65 -0.78 -11.99
CA ASN A 15 4.17 0.12 -10.97
C ASN A 15 3.53 -0.19 -9.60
N VAL A 16 2.22 -0.46 -9.57
CA VAL A 16 1.51 -0.85 -8.35
C VAL A 16 2.03 -2.20 -7.83
N GLU A 17 2.25 -3.19 -8.69
CA GLU A 17 2.80 -4.49 -8.32
C GLU A 17 4.19 -4.36 -7.69
N ARG A 18 5.09 -3.58 -8.29
CA ARG A 18 6.43 -3.31 -7.72
C ARG A 18 6.37 -2.61 -6.36
N ILE A 19 5.40 -1.71 -6.16
CA ILE A 19 5.23 -1.02 -4.88
C ILE A 19 4.70 -1.98 -3.81
N VAL A 20 3.69 -2.78 -4.16
CA VAL A 20 3.12 -3.81 -3.27
C VAL A 20 4.20 -4.81 -2.84
N GLU A 21 5.10 -5.19 -3.75
CA GLU A 21 6.22 -6.08 -3.43
C GLU A 21 7.21 -5.44 -2.45
N ASN A 22 7.61 -4.19 -2.68
CA ASN A 22 8.49 -3.45 -1.77
C ASN A 22 7.87 -3.23 -0.38
N GLU A 23 6.58 -2.91 -0.33
CA GLU A 23 5.82 -2.76 0.92
C GLU A 23 5.70 -4.10 1.66
N LYS A 24 5.46 -5.21 0.95
CA LYS A 24 5.42 -6.55 1.55
C LYS A 24 6.75 -6.91 2.19
N ILE A 25 7.88 -6.61 1.55
CA ILE A 25 9.22 -6.85 2.10
C ILE A 25 9.47 -5.99 3.35
N ASN A 26 9.00 -4.74 3.39
CA ASN A 26 9.11 -3.88 4.57
C ASN A 26 8.17 -4.29 5.71
N ALA A 27 6.96 -4.76 5.38
CA ALA A 27 6.01 -5.33 6.32
C ALA A 27 6.56 -6.61 6.97
N GLU A 28 7.21 -7.49 6.20
CA GLU A 28 7.86 -8.71 6.72
C GLU A 28 9.01 -8.42 7.70
N LYS A 29 9.74 -7.31 7.52
CA LYS A 29 10.75 -6.84 8.48
C LYS A 29 10.14 -6.36 9.80
N THR A 30 8.88 -5.90 9.77
CA THR A 30 8.12 -5.41 10.92
C THR A 30 7.30 -6.54 11.60
N SER A 31 7.06 -7.64 10.87
CA SER A 31 6.20 -8.80 11.21
C SER A 31 6.70 -9.69 12.36
N LYS A 32 7.87 -9.43 12.96
CA LYS A 32 8.35 -10.26 14.10
C LYS A 32 7.45 -10.20 15.32
N GLN A 33 6.57 -9.21 15.40
CA GLN A 33 5.50 -9.14 16.38
C GLN A 33 4.20 -9.11 15.60
N LYS A 34 3.39 -10.17 15.67
CA LYS A 34 2.02 -10.14 15.15
C LYS A 34 1.23 -9.11 15.97
N VAL A 35 1.30 -7.85 15.56
CA VAL A 35 0.52 -6.76 16.13
C VAL A 35 -0.93 -7.00 15.72
N ASP A 36 -1.83 -7.07 16.71
CA ASP A 36 -3.26 -7.20 16.45
C ASP A 36 -3.78 -5.88 15.89
N LEU A 37 -3.98 -5.84 14.57
CA LEU A 37 -4.42 -4.65 13.83
C LEU A 37 -5.73 -4.07 14.37
N GLN A 38 -6.63 -4.90 14.90
CA GLN A 38 -7.93 -4.45 15.41
C GLN A 38 -7.84 -3.75 16.78
N SER A 39 -6.74 -3.99 17.52
CA SER A 39 -6.50 -3.37 18.83
C SER A 39 -5.80 -2.01 18.74
N LEU A 40 -5.31 -1.64 17.55
CA LEU A 40 -4.50 -0.46 17.38
C LEU A 40 -5.31 0.83 17.49
N PRO A 41 -4.74 1.91 18.07
CA PRO A 41 -5.26 3.24 17.89
C PRO A 41 -5.38 3.58 16.39
N THR A 42 -6.42 4.31 16.01
CA THR A 42 -6.76 4.59 14.60
C THR A 42 -5.57 5.09 13.78
N ARG A 43 -4.74 5.96 14.35
CA ARG A 43 -3.55 6.49 13.66
C ARG A 43 -2.54 5.39 13.33
N ALA A 44 -2.24 4.51 14.29
CA ALA A 44 -1.29 3.41 14.09
C ALA A 44 -1.82 2.37 13.08
N TYR A 45 -3.13 2.12 13.09
CA TYR A 45 -3.77 1.27 12.08
C TYR A 45 -3.58 1.85 10.67
N LEU A 46 -3.83 3.14 10.50
CA LEU A 46 -3.66 3.81 9.20
C LEU A 46 -2.18 3.83 8.76
N ASP A 47 -1.27 4.11 9.69
CA ASP A 47 0.18 4.13 9.44
C ASP A 47 0.71 2.77 8.94
N GLN A 48 0.13 1.66 9.41
CA GLN A 48 0.54 0.30 9.01
C GLN A 48 -0.18 -0.25 7.77
N THR A 49 -1.31 0.34 7.37
CA THR A 49 -2.17 -0.24 6.32
C THR A 49 -2.17 0.57 5.02
N VAL A 50 -2.31 1.89 5.10
CA VAL A 50 -2.62 2.71 3.91
C VAL A 50 -1.77 3.96 3.75
N VAL A 51 -1.19 4.49 4.84
CA VAL A 51 -0.43 5.75 4.78
C VAL A 51 0.78 5.67 3.83
N PRO A 52 1.60 4.61 3.79
CA PRO A 52 2.75 4.54 2.89
C PRO A 52 2.36 4.69 1.42
N ILE A 53 1.36 3.92 0.96
CA ILE A 53 0.88 3.97 -0.43
C ILE A 53 0.19 5.30 -0.75
N LEU A 54 -0.57 5.87 0.20
CA LEU A 54 -1.22 7.16 0.00
C LEU A 54 -0.22 8.29 -0.15
N LEU A 55 0.81 8.37 0.71
CA LEU A 55 1.85 9.38 0.59
C LEU A 55 2.60 9.28 -0.74
N GLN A 56 2.91 8.06 -1.18
CA GLN A 56 3.56 7.84 -2.46
C GLN A 56 2.65 8.25 -3.63
N GLY A 57 1.38 7.85 -3.63
CA GLY A 57 0.42 8.20 -4.67
C GLY A 57 0.15 9.71 -4.74
N LEU A 58 0.04 10.37 -3.58
CA LEU A 58 -0.12 11.82 -3.49
C LEU A 58 1.11 12.57 -4.01
N ALA A 59 2.32 12.07 -3.73
CA ALA A 59 3.55 12.67 -4.24
C ALA A 59 3.64 12.58 -5.78
N VAL A 60 3.24 11.45 -6.36
CA VAL A 60 3.16 11.30 -7.83
C VAL A 60 2.11 12.23 -8.41
N LEU A 61 0.90 12.26 -7.82
CA LEU A 61 -0.19 13.12 -8.29
C LEU A 61 0.20 14.60 -8.27
N ALA A 62 0.81 15.07 -7.18
CA ALA A 62 1.28 16.45 -7.03
C ALA A 62 2.47 16.80 -7.94
N LYS A 63 3.18 15.80 -8.48
CA LYS A 63 4.25 16.01 -9.46
C LYS A 63 3.69 16.08 -10.89
N GLU A 64 2.66 15.30 -11.18
CA GLU A 64 2.06 15.20 -12.52
C GLU A 64 0.98 16.25 -12.80
N ARG A 65 0.48 16.95 -11.78
CA ARG A 65 -0.51 18.04 -11.88
C ARG A 65 -0.11 19.26 -11.08
#